data_AF-A0A522AGW3-F1
#
_entry.id   AF-A0A522AGW3-F1
#
_cell.length_a   1.000
_cell.length_b   1.000
_cell.length_c   1.000
_cell.angle_alpha   90.00
_cell.angle_beta   90.00
_cell.angle_gamma   90.00
#
_symmetry.space_group_name_H-M   'P 1'
#
loop_
_entity.id
_entity.type
_entity.pdbx_description
1 polymer ?
#
loop_
_entity_poly.entity_id
_entity_poly.type
_entity_poly.pdbx_seq_one_letter_code
_entity_poly.pdbx_strand_id
1 'polypeptide(L)'
;MVDKDIRGLSFLIVDDDNDSLALVESILRSLGASRIVCAKSGSDAIAKLAKAQRPIDCTLSDFQMPHGNGLQLLKALRTGMIPSTRPDTCFIMMSGSADTDVVKTAAEL
;
A
#
# COMPACT_ATOMS: atom_id res chain seq x y z
N MET A 1 -0.22 -6.69 -25.14
CA MET A 1 -0.85 -6.96 -23.83
C MET A 1 0.27 -7.22 -22.85
N VAL A 2 0.30 -6.53 -21.72
CA VAL A 2 1.36 -6.74 -20.73
C VAL A 2 0.97 -7.95 -19.90
N ASP A 3 1.42 -9.14 -20.28
CA ASP A 3 1.44 -10.35 -19.44
C ASP A 3 2.44 -10.12 -18.29
N LYS A 4 2.12 -9.23 -17.35
CA LYS A 4 2.89 -9.09 -16.12
C LYS A 4 2.34 -10.08 -15.11
N ASP A 5 3.07 -11.18 -14.98
CA ASP A 5 2.83 -12.18 -13.93
C ASP A 5 3.06 -11.55 -12.54
N ILE A 6 1.96 -11.33 -11.80
CA ILE A 6 2.00 -10.82 -10.43
C ILE A 6 1.97 -11.91 -9.36
N ARG A 7 1.96 -13.20 -9.74
CA ARG A 7 1.83 -14.34 -8.80
C ARG A 7 2.95 -14.39 -7.77
N GLY A 8 4.14 -13.94 -8.17
CA GLY A 8 5.34 -13.91 -7.32
C GLY A 8 5.42 -12.70 -6.38
N LEU A 9 4.64 -11.66 -6.64
CA LEU A 9 4.69 -10.38 -5.93
C LEU A 9 3.90 -10.42 -4.62
N SER A 10 4.33 -9.61 -3.66
CA SER A 10 3.69 -9.42 -2.36
C SER A 10 3.14 -8.01 -2.25
N PHE A 11 1.86 -7.89 -1.91
CA PHE A 11 1.13 -6.63 -1.85
C PHE A 11 0.74 -6.28 -0.41
N LEU A 12 0.77 -4.99 -0.10
CA LEU A 12 0.15 -4.41 1.09
C LEU A 12 -1.00 -3.51 0.64
N ILE A 13 -2.20 -3.70 1.18
CA ILE A 13 -3.35 -2.83 0.98
C ILE A 13 -3.63 -2.12 2.31
N VAL A 14 -3.76 -0.80 2.30
CA VAL A 14 -4.02 0.03 3.49
C VAL A 14 -5.23 0.91 3.24
N ASP A 15 -6.31 0.65 3.96
CA ASP A 15 -7.58 1.36 3.84
C ASP A 15 -8.38 1.11 5.14
N ASP A 16 -9.01 2.14 5.71
CA ASP A 16 -9.81 2.00 6.94
C ASP A 16 -11.21 1.41 6.69
N ASP A 17 -11.66 1.41 5.43
CA ASP A 17 -12.91 0.79 5.00
C ASP A 17 -12.74 -0.68 4.63
N ASN A 18 -13.53 -1.56 5.27
CA ASN A 18 -13.41 -3.00 5.06
C ASN A 18 -13.89 -3.45 3.67
N ASP A 19 -14.89 -2.76 3.12
CA ASP A 19 -15.45 -3.09 1.80
C ASP A 19 -14.43 -2.75 0.70
N SER A 20 -13.74 -1.62 0.84
CA SER A 20 -12.63 -1.19 -0.02
C SER A 20 -11.44 -2.15 0.05
N LEU A 21 -11.03 -2.57 1.26
CA LEU A 21 -10.03 -3.62 1.43
C LEU A 21 -10.41 -4.92 0.70
N ALA A 22 -11.65 -5.39 0.90
CA ALA A 22 -12.13 -6.65 0.31
C ALA A 22 -12.22 -6.56 -1.22
N LEU A 23 -12.65 -5.42 -1.76
CA LEU A 23 -12.72 -5.16 -3.19
C LEU A 23 -11.33 -5.21 -3.84
N VAL A 24 -10.36 -4.46 -3.30
CA VAL A 24 -9.00 -4.41 -3.83
C VAL A 24 -8.30 -5.76 -3.71
N GLU A 25 -8.48 -6.46 -2.58
CA GLU A 25 -7.97 -7.81 -2.39
C GLU A 25 -8.54 -8.77 -3.45
N SER A 26 -9.86 -8.74 -3.69
CA SER A 26 -10.52 -9.58 -4.70
C SER A 26 -9.97 -9.31 -6.10
N ILE A 27 -9.79 -8.05 -6.48
CA ILE A 27 -9.20 -7.65 -7.77
C ILE A 27 -7.78 -8.21 -7.90
N LEU A 28 -6.90 -7.98 -6.92
CA LEU A 28 -5.53 -8.49 -6.96
C LEU A 28 -5.48 -10.02 -7.04
N ARG A 29 -6.35 -10.72 -6.30
CA ARG A 29 -6.46 -12.19 -6.38
C ARG A 29 -6.91 -12.65 -7.76
N SER A 30 -7.88 -11.97 -8.38
CA SER A 30 -8.34 -12.27 -9.75
C SER A 30 -7.24 -12.09 -10.80
N LEU A 31 -6.32 -11.16 -10.55
CA LEU A 31 -5.13 -10.93 -11.37
C LEU A 31 -3.98 -11.92 -11.07
N GLY A 32 -4.16 -12.81 -10.10
CA GLY A 32 -3.23 -13.89 -9.75
C GLY A 32 -2.31 -13.58 -8.57
N ALA A 33 -2.47 -12.47 -7.86
CA ALA A 33 -1.67 -12.18 -6.66
C ALA A 33 -1.95 -13.23 -5.58
N SER A 34 -0.90 -13.89 -5.10
CA SER A 34 -1.01 -14.95 -4.08
C SER A 34 -0.73 -14.44 -2.66
N ARG A 35 -0.05 -13.31 -2.53
CA ARG A 35 0.44 -12.75 -1.25
C ARG A 35 -0.07 -11.33 -1.08
N ILE A 36 -1.07 -11.18 -0.23
CA ILE A 36 -1.72 -9.90 0.04
C ILE A 36 -1.80 -9.75 1.57
N VAL A 37 -1.40 -8.59 2.06
CA VAL A 37 -1.55 -8.19 3.46
C VAL A 37 -2.47 -6.98 3.48
N CYS A 38 -3.58 -7.06 4.20
CA CYS A 38 -4.52 -5.95 4.36
C CYS A 38 -4.27 -5.27 5.71
N ALA A 39 -4.33 -3.94 5.77
CA ALA A 39 -4.17 -3.16 6.99
C ALA A 39 -5.22 -2.04 7.08
N LYS A 40 -5.73 -1.77 8.28
CA LYS A 40 -6.82 -0.80 8.50
C LYS A 40 -6.36 0.62 8.82
N SER A 41 -5.04 0.82 8.89
CA SER A 41 -4.41 2.10 9.20
C SER A 41 -2.93 2.04 8.88
N GLY A 42 -2.26 3.19 8.83
CA GLY A 42 -0.80 3.23 8.69
C GLY A 42 -0.06 2.56 9.85
N SER A 43 -0.56 2.66 11.09
CA SER A 43 0.06 1.99 12.24
C SER A 43 -0.09 0.47 12.18
N ASP A 44 -1.25 -0.03 11.75
CA ASP A 44 -1.48 -1.46 11.50
C ASP A 44 -0.58 -1.96 10.35
N ALA A 45 -0.43 -1.15 9.29
CA ALA A 45 0.47 -1.44 8.18
C ALA A 45 1.93 -1.58 8.66
N ILE A 46 2.43 -0.63 9.44
CA ILE A 46 3.79 -0.68 10.00
C ILE A 46 3.97 -1.92 10.88
N ALA A 47 3.00 -2.23 11.75
CA ALA A 47 3.05 -3.40 12.62
C ALA A 47 3.07 -4.72 11.84
N LYS A 48 2.34 -4.80 10.72
CA LYS A 48 2.31 -5.95 9.81
C LYS A 48 3.60 -6.07 9.00
N LEU A 49 4.13 -4.97 8.50
CA LEU A 49 5.40 -4.94 7.77
C LEU A 49 6.56 -5.37 8.67
N ALA A 50 6.60 -4.93 9.92
CA ALA A 50 7.63 -5.34 10.88
C ALA A 50 7.64 -6.86 11.15
N LYS A 51 6.49 -7.54 10.96
CA LYS A 51 6.34 -8.99 11.11
C LYS A 51 6.45 -9.75 9.78
N ALA A 52 6.51 -9.03 8.65
CA ALA A 52 6.53 -9.64 7.33
C ALA A 52 7.87 -10.34 7.10
N GLN A 53 7.82 -11.63 6.79
CA GLN A 53 9.00 -12.44 6.48
C GLN A 53 9.55 -12.18 5.07
N ARG A 54 8.74 -11.56 4.20
CA ARG A 54 9.11 -11.22 2.83
C ARG A 54 8.94 -9.74 2.59
N PRO A 55 9.78 -9.15 1.72
CA PRO A 55 9.58 -7.78 1.28
C PRO A 55 8.23 -7.59 0.61
N ILE A 56 7.63 -6.42 0.81
CA ILE A 56 6.48 -5.96 0.02
C ILE A 56 6.99 -5.31 -1.27
N ASP A 57 6.46 -5.77 -2.40
CA ASP A 57 6.82 -5.29 -3.73
C ASP A 57 5.97 -4.08 -4.14
N CYS A 58 4.73 -3.99 -3.65
CA CYS A 58 3.83 -2.89 -3.92
C CYS A 58 2.87 -2.63 -2.74
N THR A 59 2.75 -1.36 -2.36
CA THR A 59 1.77 -0.89 -1.36
C THR A 59 0.70 -0.07 -2.07
N LEU A 60 -0.56 -0.43 -1.87
CA LEU A 60 -1.74 0.33 -2.24
C LEU A 60 -2.29 0.97 -0.97
N SER A 61 -2.25 2.30 -0.86
CA SER A 61 -2.74 3.01 0.32
C SER A 61 -3.83 3.97 -0.10
N ASP A 62 -4.96 3.93 0.60
CA ASP A 62 -5.88 5.05 0.58
C ASP A 62 -5.19 6.30 1.15
N PHE A 63 -5.44 7.43 0.51
CA PHE A 63 -4.96 8.73 0.94
C PHE A 63 -5.90 9.35 1.98
N GLN A 64 -7.21 9.13 1.86
CA GLN A 64 -8.25 9.79 2.64
C GLN A 64 -8.64 9.04 3.93
N MET A 65 -7.68 8.47 4.63
CA MET A 65 -7.95 7.90 5.96
C MET A 65 -8.22 9.03 6.98
N PRO A 66 -9.23 8.91 7.87
CA PRO A 66 -9.64 9.93 8.85
C PRO A 66 -8.56 10.49 9.80
N HIS A 67 -7.32 10.02 9.73
CA HIS A 67 -6.21 10.44 10.59
C HIS A 67 -4.87 10.65 9.85
N GLY A 68 -4.88 10.81 8.51
CA GLY A 68 -3.70 11.31 7.75
C GLY A 68 -2.51 10.34 7.67
N ASN A 69 -2.76 9.03 7.70
CA ASN A 69 -1.70 8.03 7.88
C ASN A 69 -0.99 7.58 6.58
N GLY A 70 -1.51 7.91 5.39
CA GLY A 70 -0.93 7.48 4.10
C GLY A 70 0.45 8.09 3.80
N LEU A 71 0.60 9.40 4.02
CA LEU A 71 1.89 10.10 3.84
C LEU A 71 2.92 9.69 4.89
N GLN A 72 2.48 9.45 6.13
CA GLN A 72 3.37 8.96 7.19
C GLN A 72 3.88 7.55 6.89
N LEU A 73 3.01 6.68 6.38
CA LEU A 73 3.40 5.36 5.90
C LEU A 73 4.41 5.46 4.75
N LEU A 74 4.14 6.29 3.74
CA LEU A 74 5.07 6.52 2.63
C LEU A 74 6.44 7.00 3.13
N LYS A 75 6.46 7.99 4.03
CA LYS A 75 7.70 8.48 4.64
C LYS A 75 8.45 7.38 5.40
N ALA A 76 7.75 6.53 6.15
CA ALA A 76 8.36 5.42 6.88
C ALA A 76 8.98 4.36 5.93
N LEU A 77 8.33 4.10 4.80
CA LEU A 77 8.85 3.21 3.75
C LEU A 77 10.09 3.79 3.06
N ARG A 78 10.07 5.09 2.69
CA ARG A 78 11.17 5.76 1.97
C ARG A 78 12.42 5.96 2.82
N THR A 79 12.26 6.16 4.12
CA THR A 79 13.40 6.35 5.05
C THR A 79 14.09 5.05 5.46
N GLY A 80 13.60 3.89 5.00
CA GLY A 80 14.20 2.59 5.31
C GLY A 80 14.04 2.17 6.78
N MET A 81 13.11 2.79 7.52
CA MET A 81 12.86 2.47 8.93
C MET A 81 12.22 1.08 9.11
N ILE A 82 11.75 0.46 8.05
CA ILE A 82 11.05 -0.83 8.06
C ILE A 82 11.89 -1.86 7.27
N PRO A 83 12.53 -2.84 7.94
CA PRO A 83 13.46 -3.78 7.31
C PRO A 83 12.86 -4.61 6.16
N SER A 84 11.57 -4.92 6.25
CA SER A 84 10.84 -5.72 5.25
C SER A 84 10.36 -4.88 4.05
N THR A 85 10.93 -3.71 3.82
CA THR A 85 10.55 -2.82 2.72
C THR A 85 11.79 -2.23 2.07
N ARG A 86 11.69 -1.88 0.78
CA ARG A 86 12.78 -1.18 0.10
C ARG A 86 12.37 0.28 -0.13
N PRO A 87 13.30 1.24 -0.03
CA PRO A 87 13.00 2.64 -0.32
C PRO A 87 12.47 2.88 -1.74
N ASP A 88 12.72 1.99 -2.69
CA ASP A 88 12.22 2.03 -4.08
C ASP A 88 10.94 1.21 -4.29
N THR A 89 10.36 0.61 -3.24
CA THR A 89 9.10 -0.15 -3.33
C THR A 89 7.99 0.69 -3.97
N CYS A 90 7.26 0.08 -4.90
CA CYS A 90 6.13 0.72 -5.57
C CYS A 90 5.07 1.15 -4.55
N PHE A 91 4.64 2.41 -4.60
CA PHE A 91 3.60 2.94 -3.73
C PHE A 91 2.52 3.58 -4.59
N ILE A 92 1.30 3.05 -4.53
CA ILE A 92 0.15 3.53 -5.26
C ILE A 92 -0.78 4.19 -4.24
N MET A 93 -1.05 5.48 -4.44
CA MET A 93 -2.11 6.16 -3.69
C MET A 93 -3.45 5.98 -4.37
N MET A 94 -4.45 5.62 -3.57
CA MET A 94 -5.85 5.55 -3.94
C MET A 94 -6.55 6.76 -3.32
N SER A 95 -7.41 7.45 -4.06
CA SER A 95 -8.18 8.60 -3.56
C SER A 95 -9.57 8.59 -4.20
N GLY A 96 -10.60 8.76 -3.38
CA GLY A 96 -11.99 8.82 -3.82
C GLY A 96 -12.38 10.17 -4.44
N SER A 97 -11.66 11.24 -4.11
CA SER A 97 -11.75 12.54 -4.77
C SER A 97 -10.49 12.85 -5.58
N ALA A 98 -10.65 13.38 -6.79
CA ALA A 98 -9.55 13.84 -7.65
C ALA A 98 -8.98 15.17 -7.16
N ASP A 99 -8.54 15.20 -5.90
CA ASP A 99 -8.03 16.41 -5.26
C ASP A 99 -6.53 16.59 -5.59
N THR A 100 -6.23 17.61 -6.40
CA THR A 100 -4.92 17.85 -7.00
C THR A 100 -3.83 18.19 -5.97
N ASP A 101 -4.20 18.69 -4.79
CA ASP A 101 -3.25 19.06 -3.74
C ASP A 101 -2.58 17.83 -3.11
N VAL A 102 -3.30 16.72 -3.07
CA VAL A 102 -2.81 15.40 -2.63
C VAL A 102 -1.65 14.92 -3.50
N VAL A 103 -1.81 15.06 -4.81
CA VAL A 103 -0.81 14.62 -5.79
C VAL A 103 0.50 15.40 -5.66
N LYS A 104 0.42 16.70 -5.32
CA LYS A 104 1.60 17.54 -5.11
C LYS A 104 2.39 17.12 -3.87
N THR A 105 1.73 16.96 -2.71
CA THR A 105 2.41 16.54 -1.48
C THR A 105 3.02 15.15 -1.60
N ALA A 106 2.37 14.24 -2.32
CA ALA A 106 2.88 12.92 -2.63
C ALA A 106 4.17 12.93 -3.46
N ALA A 107 4.27 13.81 -4.45
CA ALA A 107 5.41 13.88 -5.36
C ALA A 107 6.68 14.48 -4.72
N GLU A 108 6.55 15.16 -3.58
CA GLU A 108 7.65 15.78 -2.84
C GLU A 108 8.31 14.83 -1.82
N LEU A 109 7.80 13.60 -1.66
CA LEU A 109 8.29 12.57 -0.73
C LEU A 109 8.98 11.40 -1.45
#